data_AF-A0A8K0M530-F1
#
_entry.id   AF-A0A8K0M530-F1
#
_cell.length_a   1.000
_cell.length_b   1.000
_cell.length_c   1.000
_cell.angle_alpha   90.00
_cell.angle_beta   90.00
_cell.angle_gamma   90.00
#
_symmetry.space_group_name_H-M   'P 1'
#
loop_
_entity.id
_entity.type
_entity.pdbx_description
1 polymer ?
#
loop_
_entity_poly.entity_id
_entity_poly.type
_entity_poly.pdbx_seq_one_letter_code
_entity_poly.pdbx_strand_id
1 'polypeptide(L)'
;MAEVAKSRSVERKWSESLDFIASRNKEVESKNIALEEELLKAIRERELIAKELEDERNYTHTLFRDLKDQEAIVREAQSIVVNRLSSNVSADFTDTAIAKSLTDFFDDMLQPWCDEAEAEQVGGMDSYMEMLASFGLLAAGTLSVLDSQNAPDPVMVIEAILAHELCQMMLTDAYYLCELKDGNKEWRHALATFEKQAATVESAIQWRLCTIEILAVACPIHPSLFKRSAEAFVSKCAGLLKPLDSDLQIKLLEIFMTFAELTMRLWKLRVASIQPLGLSALKNMPFAASSPHMAAHPTTALPAGDKRLDGRPIGMVAPADCVGICVGRPNKI
;
A
#
# COMPACT_ATOMS: atom_id res chain seq x y z
N MET A 1 54.95 102.46 -65.17
CA MET A 1 54.05 101.44 -65.76
C MET A 1 54.34 100.00 -65.30
N ALA A 2 55.59 99.62 -64.96
CA ALA A 2 55.92 98.26 -64.48
C ALA A 2 55.39 97.91 -63.08
N GLU A 3 55.33 98.86 -62.13
CA GLU A 3 54.82 98.63 -60.77
C GLU A 3 53.31 98.38 -60.71
N VAL A 4 52.52 99.06 -61.55
CA VAL A 4 51.06 98.87 -61.64
C VAL A 4 50.71 97.48 -62.18
N ALA A 5 51.49 96.96 -63.12
CA ALA A 5 51.33 95.59 -63.63
C ALA A 5 51.69 94.53 -62.57
N LYS A 6 52.71 94.79 -61.74
CA LYS A 6 53.13 93.90 -60.66
C LYS A 6 52.09 93.86 -59.53
N SER A 7 51.52 95.01 -59.16
CA SER A 7 50.46 95.12 -58.16
C SER A 7 49.17 94.42 -58.61
N ARG A 8 48.72 94.60 -59.86
CA ARG A 8 47.58 93.86 -60.44
C ARG A 8 47.82 92.35 -60.53
N SER A 9 49.06 91.91 -60.78
CA SER A 9 49.40 90.48 -60.76
C SER A 9 49.35 89.89 -59.35
N VAL A 10 49.68 90.68 -58.32
CA VAL A 10 49.58 90.25 -56.93
C VAL A 10 48.11 90.17 -56.52
N GLU A 11 47.30 91.20 -56.81
CA GLU A 11 45.85 91.20 -56.55
C GLU A 11 45.13 90.01 -57.20
N ARG A 12 45.47 89.67 -58.45
CA ARG A 12 44.89 88.50 -59.12
C ARG A 12 45.24 87.18 -58.41
N LYS A 13 46.51 87.02 -58.00
CA LYS A 13 46.94 85.84 -57.22
C LYS A 13 46.27 85.76 -55.85
N TRP A 14 46.03 86.90 -55.20
CA TRP A 14 45.29 86.95 -53.94
C TRP A 14 43.81 86.59 -54.13
N SER A 15 43.17 87.08 -55.20
CA SER A 15 41.79 86.71 -55.54
C SER A 15 41.68 85.21 -55.83
N GLU A 16 42.57 84.66 -56.65
CA GLU A 16 42.61 83.22 -56.96
C GLU A 16 42.84 82.36 -55.70
N SER A 17 43.68 82.83 -54.79
CA SER A 17 43.93 82.17 -53.50
C SER A 17 42.71 82.24 -52.57
N LEU A 18 42.02 83.38 -52.52
CA LEU A 18 40.78 83.55 -51.75
C LEU A 18 39.65 82.67 -52.28
N ASP A 19 39.49 82.58 -53.60
CA ASP A 19 38.50 81.71 -54.23
C ASP A 19 38.81 80.23 -53.98
N PHE A 20 40.09 79.84 -54.01
CA PHE A 20 40.54 78.49 -53.65
C PHE A 20 40.23 78.15 -52.20
N ILE A 21 40.52 79.08 -51.26
CA ILE A 21 40.22 78.90 -49.84
C ILE A 21 38.70 78.82 -49.60
N ALA A 22 37.91 79.67 -50.27
CA ALA A 22 36.46 79.64 -50.17
C ALA A 22 35.87 78.31 -50.68
N SER A 23 36.38 77.80 -51.81
CA SER A 23 35.99 76.49 -52.36
C SER A 23 36.34 75.34 -51.42
N ARG A 24 37.56 75.35 -50.86
CA ARG A 24 38.05 74.37 -49.89
C ARG A 24 37.22 74.38 -48.60
N ASN A 25 36.89 75.57 -48.08
CA ASN A 25 36.06 75.71 -46.89
C ASN A 25 34.65 75.17 -47.11
N LYS A 26 34.05 75.44 -48.27
CA LYS A 26 32.75 74.89 -48.65
C LYS A 26 32.77 73.37 -48.75
N GLU A 27 33.86 72.79 -49.29
CA GLU A 27 34.06 71.34 -49.34
C GLU A 27 34.17 70.74 -47.92
N VAL A 28 34.95 71.35 -47.04
CA VAL A 28 35.10 70.91 -45.63
C VAL A 28 33.77 71.01 -44.89
N GLU A 29 33.02 72.09 -45.08
CA GLU A 29 31.72 72.29 -44.45
C GLU A 29 30.71 71.23 -44.90
N SER A 30 30.68 70.91 -46.20
CA SER A 30 29.84 69.82 -46.73
C SER A 30 30.19 68.45 -46.15
N LYS A 31 31.48 68.18 -45.94
CA LYS A 31 31.97 66.94 -45.33
C LYS A 31 31.64 66.86 -43.85
N ASN A 32 31.75 67.97 -43.12
CA ASN A 32 31.38 68.03 -41.70
C ASN A 32 29.90 67.74 -41.51
N ILE A 33 29.02 68.33 -42.33
CA ILE A 33 27.57 68.07 -42.26
C ILE A 33 27.28 66.58 -42.52
N ALA A 34 27.90 65.98 -43.54
CA ALA A 34 27.72 64.56 -43.84
C ALA A 34 28.19 63.65 -42.68
N LEU A 35 29.34 63.97 -42.06
CA LEU A 35 29.85 63.23 -40.90
C LEU A 35 28.95 63.39 -39.67
N GLU A 36 28.37 64.56 -39.44
CA GLU A 36 27.40 64.80 -38.36
C GLU A 36 26.13 63.97 -38.55
N GLU A 37 25.63 63.86 -39.79
CA GLU A 37 24.49 63.01 -40.13
C GLU A 37 24.79 61.52 -39.91
N GLU A 38 25.97 61.05 -40.33
CA GLU A 38 26.42 59.66 -40.09
C GLU A 38 26.58 59.36 -38.59
N LEU A 39 27.15 60.29 -37.82
CA LEU A 39 27.30 60.14 -36.38
C LEU A 39 25.95 60.06 -35.67
N LEU A 40 24.99 60.92 -36.05
CA LEU A 40 23.63 60.88 -35.52
C LEU A 40 22.93 59.55 -35.85
N LYS A 41 23.13 59.03 -37.07
CA LYS A 41 22.59 57.73 -37.46
C LYS A 41 23.19 56.59 -36.63
N ALA A 42 24.50 56.57 -36.45
CA ALA A 42 25.20 55.56 -35.65
C ALA A 42 24.79 55.60 -34.17
N ILE A 43 24.54 56.79 -33.62
CA ILE A 43 24.04 56.94 -32.23
C ILE A 43 22.65 56.30 -32.09
N ARG A 44 21.73 56.56 -33.02
CA ARG A 44 20.38 55.97 -33.00
C ARG A 44 20.41 54.45 -33.13
N GLU A 45 21.25 53.92 -34.04
CA GLU A 45 21.41 52.48 -34.20
C GLU A 45 21.98 51.82 -32.93
N ARG A 46 22.97 52.46 -32.29
CA ARG A 46 23.52 51.98 -31.02
C ARG A 46 22.48 51.96 -29.90
N GLU A 47 21.64 52.99 -29.80
CA GLU A 47 20.57 53.05 -28.80
C GLU A 47 19.52 51.96 -29.02
N LEU A 48 19.19 51.66 -30.28
CA LEU A 48 18.25 50.59 -30.63
C LEU A 48 18.80 49.21 -30.25
N ILE A 49 20.06 48.91 -30.61
CA ILE A 49 20.73 47.65 -30.26
C ILE A 49 20.87 47.52 -28.74
N ALA A 50 21.20 48.60 -28.03
CA ALA A 50 21.31 48.58 -26.58
C ALA A 50 19.98 48.24 -25.91
N LYS A 51 18.86 48.73 -26.46
CA LYS A 51 17.52 48.40 -25.98
C LYS A 51 17.16 46.93 -26.25
N GLU A 52 17.40 46.44 -27.46
CA GLU A 52 17.16 45.03 -27.81
C GLU A 52 17.99 44.08 -26.93
N LEU A 53 19.26 44.41 -26.65
CA LEU A 53 20.10 43.62 -25.78
C LEU A 53 19.56 43.56 -24.34
N GLU A 54 18.99 44.65 -23.85
CA GLU A 54 18.37 44.70 -22.52
C GLU A 54 17.08 43.88 -22.46
N ASP A 55 16.25 43.95 -23.51
CA ASP A 55 15.03 43.15 -23.63
C ASP A 55 15.37 41.64 -23.67
N GLU A 56 16.39 41.24 -24.43
CA GLU A 56 16.86 39.84 -24.50
C GLU A 56 17.46 39.34 -23.17
N ARG A 57 18.17 40.20 -22.43
CA ARG A 57 18.66 39.87 -21.08
C ARG A 57 17.52 39.63 -20.11
N ASN A 58 16.50 40.47 -20.15
CA ASN A 58 15.30 40.32 -19.32
C ASN A 58 14.51 39.05 -19.68
N TYR A 59 14.41 38.74 -20.98
CA TYR A 59 13.81 37.50 -21.45
C TYR A 59 14.60 36.27 -20.95
N THR A 60 15.92 36.29 -21.09
CA THR A 60 16.80 35.21 -20.62
C THR A 60 16.68 34.99 -19.11
N HIS A 61 16.60 36.07 -18.32
CA HIS A 61 16.40 35.99 -16.88
C HIS A 61 15.06 35.36 -16.49
N THR A 62 14.01 35.66 -17.25
CA THR A 62 12.68 35.04 -17.06
C THR A 62 12.74 33.55 -17.36
N LEU A 63 13.34 33.18 -18.50
CA LEU A 63 13.48 31.78 -18.90
C LEU A 63 14.27 30.95 -17.87
N PHE A 64 15.32 31.54 -17.29
CA PHE A 64 16.13 30.87 -16.28
C PHE A 64 15.36 30.64 -14.97
N ARG A 65 14.44 31.55 -14.62
CA ARG A 65 13.54 31.37 -13.47
C ARG A 65 12.56 30.23 -13.73
N ASP A 66 11.93 30.22 -14.89
CA ASP A 66 10.97 29.18 -15.27
C ASP A 66 11.62 27.79 -15.30
N LEU A 67 12.85 27.68 -15.81
CA LEU A 67 13.61 26.43 -15.83
C LEU A 67 13.88 25.93 -14.41
N LYS A 68 14.27 26.83 -13.49
CA LYS A 68 14.49 26.48 -12.08
C LYS A 68 13.21 26.02 -11.39
N ASP A 69 12.09 26.66 -11.69
CA ASP A 69 10.78 26.28 -11.13
C ASP A 69 10.32 24.92 -11.68
N GLN A 70 10.51 24.66 -12.97
CA GLN A 70 10.23 23.36 -13.58
C GLN A 70 11.13 22.25 -13.03
N GLU A 71 12.42 22.51 -12.82
CA GLU A 71 13.33 21.55 -12.17
C GLU A 71 12.87 21.19 -10.74
N ALA A 72 12.37 22.17 -9.98
CA ALA A 72 11.86 21.93 -8.64
C ALA A 72 10.63 20.99 -8.68
N ILE A 73 9.67 21.27 -9.58
CA ILE A 73 8.48 20.43 -9.78
C ILE A 73 8.87 19.01 -10.20
N VAL A 74 9.83 18.88 -11.13
CA VAL A 74 10.29 17.56 -11.61
C VAL A 74 10.97 16.79 -10.49
N ARG A 75 11.83 17.43 -9.67
CA ARG A 75 12.48 16.76 -8.53
C ARG A 75 11.46 16.31 -7.48
N GLU A 76 10.45 17.12 -7.20
CA GLU A 76 9.38 16.77 -6.27
C GLU A 76 8.57 15.56 -6.80
N ALA A 77 8.17 15.60 -8.07
CA ALA A 77 7.49 14.48 -8.72
C ALA A 77 8.33 13.20 -8.71
N GLN A 78 9.63 13.29 -9.03
CA GLN A 78 10.56 12.17 -8.96
C GLN A 78 10.72 11.63 -7.54
N SER A 79 10.81 12.49 -6.52
CA SER A 79 10.88 12.08 -5.12
C SER A 79 9.63 11.30 -4.69
N ILE A 80 8.43 11.76 -5.08
CA ILE A 80 7.18 11.05 -4.79
C ILE A 80 7.16 9.67 -5.46
N VAL A 81 7.59 9.57 -6.72
CA VAL A 81 7.65 8.29 -7.46
C VAL A 81 8.68 7.34 -6.83
N VAL A 82 9.87 7.83 -6.48
CA VAL A 82 10.92 7.05 -5.82
C VAL A 82 10.47 6.56 -4.44
N ASN A 83 9.81 7.42 -3.64
CA ASN A 83 9.27 7.02 -2.34
C ASN A 83 8.16 5.97 -2.48
N ARG A 84 7.28 6.10 -3.47
CA ARG A 84 6.26 5.09 -3.78
C ARG A 84 6.89 3.76 -4.18
N LEU A 85 7.85 3.78 -5.10
CA LEU A 85 8.57 2.57 -5.54
C LEU A 85 9.36 1.92 -4.40
N SER A 86 10.03 2.71 -3.57
CA SER A 86 10.75 2.23 -2.39
C SER A 86 9.81 1.57 -1.37
N SER A 87 8.63 2.14 -1.14
CA SER A 87 7.60 1.53 -0.29
C SER A 87 6.94 0.28 -0.88
N ASN A 88 7.12 0.02 -2.18
CA ASN A 88 6.61 -1.17 -2.86
C ASN A 88 7.65 -2.30 -2.97
N VAL A 89 8.94 -2.00 -2.78
CA VAL A 89 10.05 -2.98 -2.91
C VAL A 89 10.50 -3.54 -1.56
N SER A 90 10.26 -2.83 -0.44
CA SER A 90 10.47 -3.35 0.91
C SER A 90 9.15 -3.80 1.51
N ALA A 91 8.71 -5.01 1.19
CA ALA A 91 7.59 -5.62 1.91
C ALA A 91 8.08 -6.06 3.30
N ASP A 92 7.83 -5.23 4.32
CA ASP A 92 8.18 -5.52 5.73
C ASP A 92 7.47 -6.77 6.30
N PHE A 93 6.55 -7.37 5.52
CA PHE A 93 5.81 -8.57 5.91
C PHE A 93 5.60 -9.47 4.68
N THR A 94 6.63 -10.24 4.34
CA THR A 94 6.64 -11.21 3.23
C THR A 94 5.79 -12.44 3.52
N ASP A 95 5.42 -13.22 2.49
CA ASP A 95 4.68 -14.48 2.67
C ASP A 95 5.36 -15.46 3.65
N THR A 96 6.69 -15.49 3.66
CA THR A 96 7.47 -16.30 4.61
C THR A 96 7.33 -15.79 6.05
N ALA A 97 7.30 -14.48 6.25
CA ALA A 97 7.07 -13.87 7.55
C ALA A 97 5.62 -14.06 8.01
N ILE A 98 4.65 -13.96 7.09
CA ILE A 98 3.23 -14.25 7.35
C ILE A 98 3.06 -15.70 7.80
N ALA A 99 3.60 -16.65 7.04
CA ALA A 99 3.52 -18.07 7.35
C ALA A 99 4.14 -18.37 8.72
N LYS A 100 5.32 -17.81 8.99
CA LYS A 100 5.97 -17.96 10.29
C LYS A 100 5.11 -17.37 11.42
N SER A 101 4.63 -16.13 11.30
CA SER A 101 3.82 -15.51 12.35
C SER A 101 2.50 -16.24 12.61
N LEU A 102 1.89 -16.85 11.58
CA LEU A 102 0.73 -17.70 11.76
C LEU A 102 1.09 -19.00 12.48
N THR A 103 2.18 -19.68 12.08
CA THR A 103 2.66 -20.87 12.77
C THR A 103 2.99 -20.59 14.23
N ASP A 104 3.77 -19.54 14.52
CA ASP A 104 4.10 -19.13 15.89
C ASP A 104 2.82 -18.83 16.69
N PHE A 105 1.79 -18.21 16.09
CA PHE A 105 0.50 -17.97 16.75
C PHE A 105 -0.25 -19.27 17.10
N PHE A 106 -0.34 -20.21 16.15
CA PHE A 106 -1.06 -21.47 16.35
C PHE A 106 -0.32 -22.37 17.35
N ASP A 107 0.99 -22.55 17.16
CA ASP A 107 1.81 -23.49 17.94
C ASP A 107 2.14 -22.95 19.34
N ASP A 108 2.47 -21.66 19.48
CA ASP A 108 2.98 -21.11 20.76
C ASP A 108 1.90 -20.48 21.64
N MET A 109 0.74 -20.10 21.08
CA MET A 109 -0.34 -19.47 21.85
C MET A 109 -1.65 -20.22 21.82
N LEU A 110 -2.16 -20.55 20.63
CA LEU A 110 -3.50 -21.13 20.51
C LEU A 110 -3.55 -22.55 21.07
N GLN A 111 -2.65 -23.41 20.62
CA GLN A 111 -2.63 -24.82 21.02
C GLN A 111 -2.41 -24.99 22.53
N PRO A 112 -1.42 -24.33 23.18
CA PRO A 112 -1.24 -24.46 24.63
C PRO A 112 -2.45 -23.98 25.44
N TRP A 113 -3.17 -22.97 24.95
CA TRP A 113 -4.41 -22.53 25.59
C TRP A 113 -5.53 -23.57 25.44
N CYS A 114 -5.65 -24.19 24.28
CA CYS A 114 -6.65 -25.25 24.05
C CYS A 114 -6.37 -26.48 24.95
N ASP A 115 -5.10 -26.90 25.06
CA ASP A 115 -4.66 -27.98 25.96
C ASP A 115 -5.03 -27.66 27.42
N GLU A 116 -4.83 -26.42 27.86
CA GLU A 116 -5.12 -26.02 29.23
C GLU A 116 -6.63 -25.84 29.47
N ALA A 117 -7.40 -25.43 28.47
CA ALA A 117 -8.83 -25.12 28.61
C ALA A 117 -9.76 -26.33 28.44
N GLU A 118 -9.26 -27.47 27.97
CA GLU A 118 -10.01 -28.71 27.76
C GLU A 118 -10.76 -29.17 29.03
N ALA A 119 -12.01 -29.62 28.86
CA ALA A 119 -12.76 -30.30 29.91
C ALA A 119 -12.25 -31.72 30.15
N GLU A 120 -12.17 -32.14 31.42
CA GLU A 120 -11.79 -33.52 31.79
C GLU A 120 -12.77 -34.58 31.23
N GLN A 121 -14.02 -34.20 30.97
CA GLN A 121 -15.03 -35.03 30.33
C GLN A 121 -15.83 -34.17 29.35
N VAL A 122 -15.83 -34.56 28.07
CA VAL A 122 -16.69 -33.95 27.06
C VAL A 122 -18.15 -34.26 27.41
N GLY A 123 -19.03 -33.27 27.24
CA GLY A 123 -20.47 -33.47 27.36
C GLY A 123 -21.01 -34.58 26.43
N GLY A 124 -22.28 -34.95 26.56
CA GLY A 124 -22.88 -36.04 25.77
C GLY A 124 -22.58 -35.95 24.26
N MET A 125 -22.22 -37.09 23.67
CA MET A 125 -21.64 -37.17 22.33
C MET A 125 -22.51 -36.62 21.21
N ASP A 126 -23.83 -36.67 21.37
CA ASP A 126 -24.78 -36.11 20.41
C ASP A 126 -24.67 -34.57 20.34
N SER A 127 -24.48 -33.90 21.48
CA SER A 127 -24.29 -32.45 21.57
C SER A 127 -22.95 -32.02 20.95
N TYR A 128 -21.91 -32.81 21.18
CA TYR A 128 -20.59 -32.62 20.57
C TYR A 128 -20.63 -32.71 19.04
N MET A 129 -21.35 -33.71 18.52
CA MET A 129 -21.51 -33.93 17.08
C MET A 129 -22.37 -32.88 16.41
N GLU A 130 -23.45 -32.43 17.07
CA GLU A 130 -24.29 -31.33 16.60
C GLU A 130 -23.50 -30.01 16.57
N MET A 131 -22.67 -29.75 17.57
CA MET A 131 -21.78 -28.59 17.60
C MET A 131 -20.80 -28.60 16.42
N LEU A 132 -20.10 -29.72 16.20
CA LEU A 132 -19.17 -29.88 15.07
C LEU A 132 -19.86 -29.71 13.71
N ALA A 133 -21.09 -30.21 13.55
CA ALA A 133 -21.89 -29.99 12.35
C ALA A 133 -22.27 -28.51 12.16
N SER A 134 -22.63 -27.81 13.25
CA SER A 134 -23.04 -26.40 13.21
C SER A 134 -21.94 -25.45 12.73
N PHE A 135 -20.67 -25.76 13.04
CA PHE A 135 -19.50 -25.03 12.55
C PHE A 135 -19.04 -25.48 11.16
N GLY A 136 -19.70 -26.49 10.57
CA GLY A 136 -19.29 -27.06 9.28
C GLY A 136 -17.95 -27.79 9.34
N LEU A 137 -17.53 -28.23 10.53
CA LEU A 137 -16.29 -28.97 10.74
C LEU A 137 -16.44 -30.44 10.34
N LEU A 138 -17.67 -30.97 10.37
CA LEU A 138 -17.99 -32.30 9.82
C LEU A 138 -18.26 -32.24 8.32
N ALA A 139 -17.64 -33.16 7.57
CA ALA A 139 -18.01 -33.41 6.19
C ALA A 139 -19.47 -33.90 6.09
N ALA A 140 -20.13 -33.64 4.96
CA ALA A 140 -21.49 -34.15 4.75
C ALA A 140 -21.47 -35.69 4.72
N GLY A 141 -22.20 -36.33 5.64
CA GLY A 141 -22.33 -37.79 5.72
C GLY A 141 -21.38 -38.50 6.71
N THR A 142 -20.46 -37.79 7.38
CA THR A 142 -19.56 -38.40 8.39
C THR A 142 -20.19 -38.63 9.75
N LEU A 143 -21.39 -38.08 10.02
CA LEU A 143 -22.14 -38.34 11.26
C LEU A 143 -22.36 -39.84 11.53
N SER A 144 -22.46 -40.64 10.47
CA SER A 144 -22.70 -42.09 10.53
C SER A 144 -21.44 -42.94 10.80
N VAL A 145 -20.23 -42.35 10.73
CA VAL A 145 -18.94 -43.06 10.82
C VAL A 145 -18.24 -42.84 12.17
N LEU A 146 -18.61 -41.79 12.88
CA LEU A 146 -18.02 -41.41 14.16
C LEU A 146 -18.70 -42.19 15.29
N ASP A 147 -18.05 -43.26 15.76
CA ASP A 147 -18.37 -43.92 17.02
C ASP A 147 -17.58 -43.28 18.17
N SER A 148 -17.84 -43.70 19.41
CA SER A 148 -17.10 -43.20 20.59
C SER A 148 -15.60 -43.54 20.57
N GLN A 149 -15.14 -44.43 19.69
CA GLN A 149 -13.73 -44.80 19.55
C GLN A 149 -12.99 -43.94 18.49
N ASN A 150 -13.73 -43.37 17.54
CA ASN A 150 -13.24 -42.50 16.49
C ASN A 150 -13.76 -41.06 16.70
N ALA A 151 -13.84 -40.58 17.94
CA ALA A 151 -14.22 -39.21 18.19
C ALA A 151 -13.02 -38.27 17.98
N PRO A 152 -13.19 -37.11 17.31
CA PRO A 152 -12.12 -36.12 17.22
C PRO A 152 -11.63 -35.70 18.60
N ASP A 153 -10.32 -35.50 18.70
CA ASP A 153 -9.66 -35.00 19.90
C ASP A 153 -10.31 -33.66 20.31
N PRO A 154 -10.82 -33.53 21.55
CA PRO A 154 -11.51 -32.32 22.00
C PRO A 154 -10.64 -31.06 21.88
N VAL A 155 -9.32 -31.17 22.10
CA VAL A 155 -8.38 -30.06 21.94
C VAL A 155 -8.36 -29.58 20.50
N MET A 156 -8.22 -30.51 19.53
CA MET A 156 -8.23 -30.17 18.11
C MET A 156 -9.55 -29.53 17.67
N VAL A 157 -10.67 -29.90 18.32
CA VAL A 157 -11.97 -29.29 18.06
C VAL A 157 -12.05 -27.88 18.59
N ILE A 158 -11.63 -27.65 19.83
CA ILE A 158 -11.58 -26.31 20.42
C ILE A 158 -10.69 -25.40 19.56
N GLU A 159 -9.51 -25.88 19.18
CA GLU A 159 -8.56 -25.16 18.34
C GLU A 159 -9.20 -24.75 17.01
N ALA A 160 -9.84 -25.69 16.31
CA ALA A 160 -10.44 -25.42 15.01
C ALA A 160 -11.64 -24.47 15.09
N ILE A 161 -12.50 -24.59 16.11
CA ILE A 161 -13.62 -23.67 16.32
C ILE A 161 -13.08 -22.26 16.60
N LEU A 162 -12.07 -22.14 17.47
CA LEU A 162 -11.48 -20.85 17.82
C LEU A 162 -10.79 -20.21 16.61
N ALA A 163 -9.99 -20.98 15.87
CA ALA A 163 -9.36 -20.53 14.62
C ALA A 163 -10.40 -20.05 13.60
N HIS A 164 -11.50 -20.80 13.46
CA HIS A 164 -12.60 -20.45 12.56
C HIS A 164 -13.26 -19.12 12.96
N GLU A 165 -13.59 -18.95 14.24
CA GLU A 165 -14.20 -17.72 14.77
C GLU A 165 -13.28 -16.50 14.57
N LEU A 166 -11.99 -16.66 14.88
CA LEU A 166 -10.97 -15.61 14.67
C LEU A 166 -10.89 -15.20 13.19
N CYS A 167 -10.81 -16.18 12.29
CA CYS A 167 -10.75 -15.93 10.85
C CYS A 167 -12.03 -15.28 10.32
N GLN A 168 -13.21 -15.80 10.67
CA GLN A 168 -14.47 -15.20 10.25
C GLN A 168 -14.62 -13.76 10.75
N MET A 169 -14.21 -13.50 11.99
CA MET A 169 -14.32 -12.17 12.58
C MET A 169 -13.40 -11.17 11.89
N MET A 170 -12.12 -11.51 11.73
CA MET A 170 -11.05 -10.55 11.42
C MET A 170 -10.51 -10.62 9.98
N LEU A 171 -10.74 -11.72 9.26
CA LEU A 171 -10.27 -11.91 7.88
C LEU A 171 -11.39 -11.79 6.83
N THR A 172 -12.66 -11.65 7.23
CA THR A 172 -13.77 -11.41 6.28
C THR A 172 -13.64 -10.10 5.52
N ASP A 173 -13.21 -9.04 6.21
CA ASP A 173 -12.88 -7.75 5.60
C ASP A 173 -11.99 -6.93 6.54
N ALA A 174 -11.40 -5.87 5.98
CA ALA A 174 -10.45 -4.99 6.66
C ALA A 174 -11.07 -4.08 7.74
N TYR A 175 -12.40 -3.99 7.84
CA TYR A 175 -13.09 -2.97 8.63
C TYR A 175 -13.75 -3.55 9.89
N TYR A 176 -13.36 -4.75 10.29
CA TYR A 176 -13.92 -5.47 11.42
C TYR A 176 -13.85 -4.68 12.76
N LEU A 177 -12.85 -3.82 12.93
CA LEU A 177 -12.71 -2.97 14.12
C LEU A 177 -13.91 -2.03 14.34
N CYS A 178 -14.58 -1.58 13.27
CA CYS A 178 -15.79 -0.75 13.36
C CYS A 178 -16.94 -1.48 14.08
N GLU A 179 -17.11 -2.77 13.74
CA GLU A 179 -18.15 -3.60 14.35
C GLU A 179 -17.82 -3.90 15.82
N LEU A 180 -16.56 -4.15 16.14
CA LEU A 180 -16.14 -4.48 17.51
C LEU A 180 -16.31 -3.31 18.48
N LYS A 181 -16.11 -2.07 18.01
CA LYS A 181 -16.23 -0.88 18.86
C LYS A 181 -17.68 -0.51 19.17
N ASP A 182 -18.49 -0.37 18.12
CA ASP A 182 -19.82 0.23 18.22
C ASP A 182 -20.95 -0.80 18.03
N GLY A 183 -20.62 -2.07 17.78
CA GLY A 183 -21.58 -3.11 17.42
C GLY A 183 -22.24 -2.89 16.05
N ASN A 184 -21.78 -1.89 15.28
CA ASN A 184 -22.47 -1.41 14.11
C ASN A 184 -21.93 -2.08 12.83
N LYS A 185 -22.64 -3.12 12.39
CA LYS A 185 -22.38 -3.84 11.14
C LYS A 185 -22.58 -2.99 9.88
N GLU A 186 -23.38 -1.92 9.96
CA GLU A 186 -23.66 -1.06 8.81
C GLU A 186 -22.43 -0.26 8.39
N TRP A 187 -21.64 0.26 9.34
CA TRP A 187 -20.39 0.96 9.05
C TRP A 187 -19.36 0.04 8.40
N ARG A 188 -19.18 -1.17 8.96
CA ARG A 188 -18.32 -2.20 8.38
C ARG A 188 -18.71 -2.50 6.94
N HIS A 189 -20.01 -2.69 6.68
CA HIS A 189 -20.52 -2.98 5.34
C HIS A 189 -20.37 -1.79 4.38
N ALA A 190 -20.62 -0.56 4.84
CA ALA A 190 -20.50 0.64 4.03
C ALA A 190 -19.06 0.85 3.56
N LEU A 191 -18.08 0.76 4.47
CA LEU A 191 -16.65 0.90 4.13
C LEU A 191 -16.19 -0.17 3.13
N ALA A 192 -16.60 -1.43 3.34
CA ALA A 192 -16.32 -2.51 2.39
C ALA A 192 -16.98 -2.31 1.03
N THR A 193 -18.16 -1.68 0.99
CA THR A 193 -18.87 -1.37 -0.26
C THR A 193 -18.17 -0.25 -1.03
N PHE A 194 -17.71 0.80 -0.34
CA PHE A 194 -16.91 1.85 -0.97
C PHE A 194 -15.62 1.33 -1.58
N GLU A 195 -14.90 0.43 -0.89
CA GLU A 195 -13.71 -0.22 -1.46
C GLU A 195 -14.03 -0.96 -2.76
N LYS A 196 -15.13 -1.72 -2.78
CA LYS A 196 -15.59 -2.47 -3.97
C LYS A 196 -16.04 -1.59 -5.13
N GLN A 197 -16.45 -0.35 -4.85
CA GLN A 197 -16.88 0.63 -5.86
C GLN A 197 -15.72 1.47 -6.42
N ALA A 198 -14.50 1.26 -5.94
CA ALA A 198 -13.34 2.00 -6.43
C ALA A 198 -13.11 1.77 -7.94
N ALA A 199 -12.78 2.83 -8.67
CA ALA A 199 -12.58 2.78 -10.12
C ALA A 199 -11.36 1.92 -10.54
N THR A 200 -10.38 1.76 -9.65
CA THR A 200 -9.17 0.97 -9.90
C THR A 200 -8.79 0.16 -8.67
N VAL A 201 -8.05 -0.94 -8.87
CA VAL A 201 -7.48 -1.76 -7.78
C VAL A 201 -6.57 -0.92 -6.88
N GLU A 202 -5.77 -0.03 -7.44
CA GLU A 202 -4.89 0.85 -6.67
C GLU A 202 -5.67 1.81 -5.77
N SER A 203 -6.77 2.38 -6.29
CA SER A 203 -7.66 3.22 -5.49
C SER A 203 -8.33 2.44 -4.36
N ALA A 204 -8.71 1.18 -4.60
CA ALA A 204 -9.26 0.31 -3.56
C ALA A 204 -8.23 0.01 -2.47
N ILE A 205 -6.99 -0.34 -2.86
CA ILE A 205 -5.88 -0.58 -1.93
C ILE A 205 -5.62 0.69 -1.11
N GLN A 206 -5.50 1.85 -1.76
CA GLN A 206 -5.24 3.10 -1.05
C GLN A 206 -6.37 3.48 -0.08
N TRP A 207 -7.63 3.29 -0.50
CA TRP A 207 -8.80 3.47 0.36
C TRP A 207 -8.71 2.60 1.61
N ARG A 208 -8.43 1.30 1.42
CA ARG A 208 -8.27 0.34 2.50
C ARG A 208 -7.15 0.78 3.46
N LEU A 209 -5.95 1.07 2.94
CA LEU A 209 -4.80 1.46 3.76
C LEU A 209 -5.08 2.70 4.60
N CYS A 210 -5.55 3.78 4.00
CA CYS A 210 -5.86 5.02 4.73
C CYS A 210 -6.96 4.79 5.78
N THR A 211 -7.99 4.03 5.43
CA THR A 211 -9.10 3.77 6.36
C THR A 211 -8.64 2.93 7.55
N ILE A 212 -7.87 1.85 7.32
CA ILE A 212 -7.31 1.02 8.39
C ILE A 212 -6.40 1.83 9.31
N GLU A 213 -5.55 2.72 8.77
CA GLU A 213 -4.69 3.58 9.57
C GLU A 213 -5.50 4.48 10.51
N ILE A 214 -6.56 5.10 9.99
CA ILE A 214 -7.48 5.92 10.80
C ILE A 214 -8.18 5.05 11.86
N LEU A 215 -8.67 3.87 11.49
CA LEU A 215 -9.34 2.95 12.42
C LEU A 215 -8.40 2.46 13.53
N ALA A 216 -7.14 2.16 13.21
CA ALA A 216 -6.15 1.74 14.21
C ALA A 216 -5.90 2.82 15.26
N VAL A 217 -5.93 4.09 14.88
CA VAL A 217 -5.78 5.23 15.80
C VAL A 217 -7.07 5.47 16.59
N ALA A 218 -8.23 5.43 15.92
CA ALA A 218 -9.53 5.71 16.53
C ALA A 218 -10.06 4.56 17.41
N CYS A 219 -9.57 3.34 17.19
CA CYS A 219 -9.95 2.13 17.88
C CYS A 219 -8.72 1.25 18.14
N PRO A 220 -7.84 1.63 19.10
CA PRO A 220 -6.70 0.81 19.47
C PRO A 220 -7.15 -0.58 19.94
N ILE A 221 -6.41 -1.61 19.56
CA ILE A 221 -6.67 -3.00 19.98
C ILE A 221 -6.54 -3.07 21.51
N HIS A 222 -7.63 -3.46 22.16
CA HIS A 222 -7.73 -3.49 23.63
C HIS A 222 -8.66 -4.65 24.06
N PRO A 223 -8.42 -5.30 25.22
CA PRO A 223 -9.18 -6.48 25.65
C PRO A 223 -10.71 -6.27 25.66
N SER A 224 -11.15 -5.05 25.98
CA SER A 224 -12.58 -4.71 26.03
C SER A 224 -13.31 -4.88 24.69
N LEU A 225 -12.62 -4.78 23.55
CA LEU A 225 -13.21 -4.98 22.23
C LEU A 225 -13.61 -6.45 21.99
N PHE A 226 -12.89 -7.38 22.61
CA PHE A 226 -13.06 -8.82 22.37
C PHE A 226 -13.82 -9.52 23.49
N LYS A 227 -14.08 -8.85 24.62
CA LYS A 227 -14.74 -9.45 25.78
C LYS A 227 -16.05 -10.17 25.42
N ARG A 228 -16.97 -9.50 24.71
CA ARG A 228 -18.23 -10.10 24.28
C ARG A 228 -18.02 -11.30 23.35
N SER A 229 -17.04 -11.22 22.45
CA SER A 229 -16.71 -12.29 21.52
C SER A 229 -16.13 -13.51 22.23
N ALA A 230 -15.22 -13.30 23.18
CA ALA A 230 -14.64 -14.33 24.01
C ALA A 230 -15.71 -15.01 24.88
N GLU A 231 -16.58 -14.23 25.54
CA GLU A 231 -17.72 -14.75 26.31
C GLU A 231 -18.68 -15.58 25.43
N ALA A 232 -18.97 -15.12 24.21
CA ALA A 232 -19.79 -15.85 23.26
C ALA A 232 -19.14 -17.16 22.81
N PHE A 233 -17.83 -17.17 22.59
CA PHE A 233 -17.07 -18.38 22.28
C PHE A 233 -17.12 -19.39 23.43
N VAL A 234 -16.83 -18.95 24.66
CA VAL A 234 -16.89 -19.81 25.86
C VAL A 234 -18.28 -20.39 26.06
N SER A 235 -19.32 -19.58 25.85
CA SER A 235 -20.71 -20.05 25.93
C SER A 235 -21.05 -21.07 24.85
N LYS A 236 -20.54 -20.91 23.63
CA LYS A 236 -20.75 -21.87 22.52
C LYS A 236 -20.02 -23.19 22.80
N CYS A 237 -18.82 -23.13 23.38
CA CYS A 237 -17.96 -24.28 23.63
C CYS A 237 -18.07 -24.83 25.06
N ALA A 238 -19.12 -24.47 25.82
CA ALA A 238 -19.24 -24.81 27.24
C ALA A 238 -19.23 -26.32 27.54
N GLY A 239 -19.57 -27.17 26.56
CA GLY A 239 -19.49 -28.64 26.68
C GLY A 239 -18.10 -29.25 26.43
N LEU A 240 -17.14 -28.43 25.98
CA LEU A 240 -15.76 -28.82 25.67
C LEU A 240 -14.74 -28.16 26.58
N LEU A 241 -15.11 -27.06 27.23
CA LEU A 241 -14.24 -26.28 28.08
C LEU A 241 -14.50 -26.57 29.55
N LYS A 242 -13.44 -26.68 30.34
CA LYS A 242 -13.57 -26.59 31.80
C LYS A 242 -14.00 -25.16 32.19
N PRO A 243 -14.54 -24.96 33.40
CA PRO A 243 -14.78 -23.61 33.91
C PRO A 243 -13.48 -22.79 33.88
N LEU A 244 -13.48 -21.71 33.10
CA LEU A 244 -12.28 -20.89 32.92
C LEU A 244 -12.06 -20.00 34.14
N ASP A 245 -10.88 -20.08 34.73
CA ASP A 245 -10.41 -19.13 35.74
C ASP A 245 -10.07 -17.77 35.12
N SER A 246 -9.66 -16.81 35.97
CA SER A 246 -9.28 -15.48 35.49
C SER A 246 -8.13 -15.52 34.49
N ASP A 247 -7.19 -16.43 34.69
CA ASP A 247 -5.94 -16.46 33.95
C ASP A 247 -6.18 -17.01 32.54
N LEU A 248 -6.96 -18.08 32.39
CA LEU A 248 -7.40 -18.60 31.11
C LEU A 248 -8.28 -17.62 30.33
N GLN A 249 -9.12 -16.85 31.03
CA GLN A 249 -9.91 -15.79 30.39
C GLN A 249 -9.02 -14.64 29.86
N ILE A 250 -7.99 -14.25 30.61
CA ILE A 250 -7.03 -13.24 30.18
C ILE A 250 -6.26 -13.74 28.94
N LYS A 251 -5.72 -14.96 28.99
CA LYS A 251 -5.03 -15.59 27.85
C LYS A 251 -5.93 -15.68 26.61
N LEU A 252 -7.21 -16.00 26.78
CA LEU A 252 -8.15 -16.02 25.64
C LEU A 252 -8.28 -14.63 25.00
N LEU A 253 -8.37 -13.57 25.81
CA LEU A 253 -8.42 -12.20 25.27
C LEU A 253 -7.11 -11.81 24.57
N GLU A 254 -5.96 -12.26 25.10
CA GLU A 254 -4.65 -12.07 24.46
C GLU A 254 -4.59 -12.76 23.09
N ILE A 255 -5.11 -13.99 22.96
CA ILE A 255 -5.22 -14.70 21.67
C ILE A 255 -6.01 -13.87 20.65
N PHE A 256 -7.16 -13.33 21.03
CA PHE A 256 -7.95 -12.46 20.15
C PHE A 256 -7.17 -11.20 19.76
N MET A 257 -6.49 -10.55 20.71
CA MET A 257 -5.73 -9.33 20.45
C MET A 257 -4.53 -9.58 19.53
N THR A 258 -3.74 -10.62 19.78
CA THR A 258 -2.58 -10.94 18.96
C THR A 258 -3.00 -11.33 17.54
N PHE A 259 -4.11 -12.05 17.38
CA PHE A 259 -4.67 -12.33 16.06
C PHE A 259 -5.17 -11.04 15.38
N ALA A 260 -5.79 -10.12 16.11
CA ALA A 260 -6.20 -8.82 15.59
C ALA A 260 -5.00 -8.00 15.10
N GLU A 261 -3.89 -7.99 15.84
CA GLU A 261 -2.65 -7.34 15.43
C GLU A 261 -2.07 -7.95 14.15
N LEU A 262 -2.04 -9.29 14.07
CA LEU A 262 -1.58 -10.02 12.89
C LEU A 262 -2.44 -9.70 11.67
N THR A 263 -3.76 -9.74 11.81
CA THR A 263 -4.69 -9.42 10.71
C THR A 263 -4.63 -7.96 10.31
N MET A 264 -4.42 -7.03 11.24
CA MET A 264 -4.19 -5.62 10.91
C MET A 264 -2.92 -5.42 10.08
N ARG A 265 -1.86 -6.17 10.38
CA ARG A 265 -0.64 -6.15 9.54
C ARG A 265 -0.91 -6.73 8.16
N LEU A 266 -1.69 -7.81 8.06
CA LEU A 266 -2.10 -8.38 6.78
C LEU A 266 -2.90 -7.38 5.93
N TRP A 267 -3.90 -6.72 6.52
CA TRP A 267 -4.75 -5.78 5.79
C TRP A 267 -4.02 -4.51 5.32
N LYS A 268 -2.88 -4.19 5.96
CA LYS A 268 -1.96 -3.12 5.56
C LYS A 268 -1.04 -3.51 4.39
N LEU A 269 -1.11 -4.73 3.89
CA LEU A 269 -0.38 -5.12 2.69
C LEU A 269 -0.99 -4.48 1.43
N ARG A 270 -0.12 -4.06 0.51
CA ARG A 270 -0.49 -3.59 -0.84
C ARG A 270 -0.78 -4.75 -1.79
N VAL A 271 -1.72 -5.60 -1.41
CA VAL A 271 -2.20 -6.72 -2.23
C VAL A 271 -3.63 -6.47 -2.69
N ALA A 272 -3.97 -6.91 -3.90
CA ALA A 272 -5.27 -6.63 -4.53
C ALA A 272 -6.47 -7.12 -3.69
N SER A 273 -6.35 -8.28 -3.04
CA SER A 273 -7.38 -8.77 -2.12
C SER A 273 -6.85 -9.90 -1.22
N ILE A 274 -7.20 -9.87 0.06
CA ILE A 274 -7.17 -11.05 0.92
C ILE A 274 -8.54 -11.69 0.82
N GLN A 275 -8.60 -12.97 0.44
CA GLN A 275 -9.84 -13.73 0.35
C GLN A 275 -9.80 -14.85 1.38
N PRO A 276 -10.58 -14.76 2.47
CA PRO A 276 -10.72 -15.88 3.39
C PRO A 276 -11.50 -16.99 2.67
N LEU A 277 -10.88 -18.15 2.54
CA LEU A 277 -11.58 -19.36 2.10
C LEU A 277 -12.16 -20.05 3.33
N GLY A 278 -13.46 -19.89 3.53
CA GLY A 278 -14.18 -20.59 4.58
C GLY A 278 -14.30 -22.09 4.30
N LEU A 279 -14.68 -22.87 5.32
CA LEU A 279 -14.87 -24.32 5.25
C LEU A 279 -15.84 -24.75 4.14
N SER A 280 -16.85 -23.93 3.84
CA SER A 280 -17.80 -24.17 2.74
C SER A 280 -17.16 -24.11 1.36
N ALA A 281 -16.19 -23.22 1.15
CA ALA A 281 -15.41 -23.13 -0.09
C ALA A 281 -14.44 -24.31 -0.23
N LEU A 282 -13.88 -24.78 0.90
CA LEU A 282 -12.97 -25.93 0.97
C LEU A 282 -13.68 -27.27 0.77
N LYS A 283 -14.97 -27.38 1.13
CA LYS A 283 -15.76 -28.63 1.04
C LYS A 283 -15.71 -29.30 -0.34
N ASN A 284 -15.65 -28.52 -1.41
CA ASN A 284 -15.62 -29.02 -2.79
C ASN A 284 -14.21 -29.09 -3.39
N MET A 285 -13.19 -28.66 -2.63
CA MET A 285 -11.80 -28.74 -3.06
C MET A 285 -11.18 -30.04 -2.53
N PRO A 286 -10.73 -30.95 -3.42
CA PRO A 286 -9.93 -32.08 -2.97
C PRO A 286 -8.58 -31.59 -2.47
N PHE A 287 -8.11 -32.20 -1.38
CA PHE A 287 -6.75 -31.99 -0.89
C PHE A 287 -5.74 -32.41 -1.96
N ALA A 288 -4.64 -31.65 -2.07
CA ALA A 288 -3.51 -31.98 -2.91
C ALA A 288 -2.22 -31.55 -2.21
N ALA A 289 -1.38 -32.51 -1.83
CA ALA A 289 -0.13 -32.29 -1.10
C ALA A 289 0.87 -31.42 -1.87
N SER A 290 0.83 -31.46 -3.21
CA SER A 290 1.66 -30.62 -4.08
C SER A 290 1.04 -29.25 -4.40
N SER A 291 -0.14 -28.94 -3.86
CA SER A 291 -0.78 -27.65 -4.10
C SER A 291 -0.02 -26.53 -3.42
N PRO A 292 0.27 -25.40 -4.10
CA PRO A 292 0.85 -24.23 -3.44
C PRO A 292 -0.12 -23.59 -2.42
N HIS A 293 -1.40 -23.96 -2.45
CA HIS A 293 -2.47 -23.35 -1.64
C HIS A 293 -2.80 -24.16 -0.38
N MET A 294 -2.28 -25.38 -0.24
CA MET A 294 -2.66 -26.31 0.82
C MET A 294 -1.41 -26.84 1.51
N ALA A 295 -1.49 -26.98 2.82
CA ALA A 295 -0.50 -27.67 3.62
C ALA A 295 -1.22 -28.67 4.53
N ALA A 296 -0.63 -29.86 4.68
CA ALA A 296 -1.11 -30.80 5.67
C ALA A 296 -0.69 -30.31 7.07
N HIS A 297 -1.59 -30.44 8.05
CA HIS A 297 -1.28 -30.14 9.44
C HIS A 297 -0.13 -31.05 9.94
N PRO A 298 0.81 -30.58 10.78
CA PRO A 298 1.93 -31.40 11.26
C PRO A 298 1.52 -32.73 11.90
N THR A 299 0.38 -32.79 12.57
CA THR A 299 -0.16 -34.03 13.19
C THR A 299 -0.47 -35.13 12.18
N THR A 300 -0.63 -34.81 10.89
CA THR A 300 -0.83 -35.82 9.85
C THR A 300 0.45 -36.59 9.49
N ALA A 301 1.61 -36.14 9.99
CA ALA A 301 2.92 -36.73 9.75
C ALA A 301 3.16 -37.08 8.26
N LEU A 302 2.70 -36.21 7.36
CA LEU A 302 2.79 -36.41 5.92
C LEU A 302 4.18 -35.98 5.42
N PRO A 303 5.04 -36.91 4.96
CA PRO A 303 6.37 -36.57 4.46
C PRO A 303 6.29 -35.71 3.19
N ALA A 304 7.33 -34.91 2.94
CA ALA A 304 7.41 -34.10 1.73
C ALA A 304 7.31 -34.97 0.45
N GLY A 305 6.31 -34.69 -0.38
CA GLY A 305 6.06 -35.42 -1.63
C GLY A 305 5.14 -36.64 -1.50
N ASP A 306 4.67 -36.97 -0.29
CA ASP A 306 3.67 -38.02 -0.09
C ASP A 306 2.28 -37.53 -0.54
N LYS A 307 1.63 -38.33 -1.39
CA LYS A 307 0.34 -38.05 -2.03
C LYS A 307 -0.80 -38.91 -1.49
N ARG A 308 -0.60 -39.64 -0.39
CA ARG A 308 -1.62 -40.56 0.18
C ARG A 308 -2.95 -39.89 0.55
N LEU A 309 -2.94 -38.56 0.73
CA LEU A 309 -4.12 -37.76 1.04
C LEU A 309 -4.70 -37.02 -0.16
N ASP A 310 -4.05 -37.08 -1.34
CA ASP A 310 -4.54 -36.40 -2.54
C ASP A 310 -5.92 -36.92 -2.94
N GLY A 311 -6.80 -36.01 -3.37
CA GLY A 311 -8.17 -36.34 -3.77
C GLY A 311 -9.16 -36.48 -2.60
N ARG A 312 -8.69 -36.50 -1.35
CA ARG A 312 -9.59 -36.56 -0.19
C ARG A 312 -10.30 -35.21 0.03
N PRO A 313 -11.57 -35.20 0.45
CA PRO A 313 -12.26 -33.95 0.81
C PRO A 313 -11.52 -33.22 1.93
N ILE A 314 -11.44 -31.90 1.84
CA ILE A 314 -10.94 -31.06 2.93
C ILE A 314 -12.05 -30.90 3.98
N GLY A 315 -11.93 -31.65 5.08
CA GLY A 315 -12.77 -31.55 6.27
C GLY A 315 -11.94 -31.93 7.50
N MET A 316 -12.31 -31.47 8.70
CA MET A 316 -11.66 -31.99 9.91
C MET A 316 -11.98 -33.47 10.07
N VAL A 317 -10.99 -34.25 10.52
CA VAL A 317 -11.15 -35.69 10.73
C VAL A 317 -10.88 -36.08 12.17
N ALA A 318 -11.75 -36.96 12.63
CA ALA A 318 -11.58 -37.84 13.76
C ALA A 318 -10.39 -38.81 13.62
N PRO A 319 -9.80 -39.31 14.72
CA PRO A 319 -8.82 -40.39 14.64
C PRO A 319 -9.55 -41.62 14.06
N ALA A 320 -8.97 -42.36 13.11
CA ALA A 320 -7.77 -43.14 13.38
C ALA A 320 -6.64 -43.03 12.34
N ASP A 321 -6.80 -42.34 11.20
CA ASP A 321 -5.72 -42.16 10.22
C ASP A 321 -6.00 -40.97 9.28
N CYS A 322 -5.39 -39.82 9.59
CA CYS A 322 -5.36 -38.56 8.82
C CYS A 322 -6.68 -37.75 8.77
N VAL A 323 -6.64 -36.43 9.04
CA VAL A 323 -6.77 -35.30 8.08
C VAL A 323 -6.37 -34.00 8.81
N GLY A 324 -5.65 -33.13 8.10
CA GLY A 324 -5.17 -31.85 8.59
C GLY A 324 -6.08 -30.68 8.21
N ILE A 325 -6.11 -29.68 9.09
CA ILE A 325 -6.72 -28.38 8.87
C ILE A 325 -5.97 -27.68 7.73
N CYS A 326 -6.67 -27.35 6.64
CA CYS A 326 -6.13 -26.54 5.56
C CYS A 326 -6.21 -25.05 5.96
N VAL A 327 -5.13 -24.51 6.52
CA VAL A 327 -4.92 -23.06 6.50
C VAL A 327 -4.44 -22.71 5.09
N GLY A 328 -5.30 -22.06 4.32
CA GLY A 328 -4.97 -21.62 2.96
C GLY A 328 -3.71 -20.77 2.98
N ARG A 329 -2.67 -21.21 2.25
CA ARG A 329 -1.50 -20.34 2.02
C ARG A 329 -1.95 -19.17 1.15
N PRO A 330 -1.63 -17.91 1.52
CA PRO A 330 -1.74 -16.81 0.57
C PRO A 330 -0.83 -17.10 -0.63
N ASN A 331 -1.31 -16.75 -1.82
CA ASN A 331 -0.66 -17.03 -3.10
C ASN A 331 0.82 -16.66 -3.08
N LYS A 332 1.65 -17.49 -3.72
CA LYS A 332 2.84 -16.98 -4.38
C LYS A 332 2.40 -15.96 -5.42
N ILE A 333 2.75 -14.69 -5.21
CA ILE A 333 2.80 -13.67 -6.26
C ILE A 333 4.14 -13.85 -6.99
#